data_AF-X1VSH9-F1
#
_entry.id   AF-X1VSH9-F1
#
_cell.length_a   1.000
_cell.length_b   1.000
_cell.length_c   1.000
_cell.angle_alpha   90.00
_cell.angle_beta   90.00
_cell.angle_gamma   90.00
#
_symmetry.space_group_name_H-M   'P 1'
#
loop_
_entity.id
_entity.type
_entity.pdbx_description
1 polymer ?
#
loop_
_entity_poly.entity_id
_entity_poly.type
_entity_poly.pdbx_seq_one_letter_code
_entity_poly.pdbx_strand_id
1 'polypeptide(L)'
;MAFIVKKTIHGKEYYYLNENKRVEGKVKTKTIAYLGKTKKEAEKKARGIIKKMGEEIKIKKSYNIAGQKRIVKIGEEKRKSQKIMA
;
A
#
# COMPACT_ATOMS: atom_id res chain seq x y z
N MET A 1 -9.41 5.36 5.24
CA MET A 1 -8.47 5.01 6.33
C MET A 1 -8.44 3.50 6.49
N ALA A 2 -7.27 2.89 6.65
CA ALA A 2 -7.14 1.45 6.88
C ALA A 2 -7.07 1.13 8.39
N PHE A 3 -7.67 0.04 8.83
CA PHE A 3 -7.75 -0.37 10.23
C PHE A 3 -7.82 -1.90 10.38
N ILE A 4 -7.38 -2.41 11.52
CA ILE A 4 -7.40 -3.85 11.82
C ILE A 4 -8.75 -4.22 12.44
N VAL A 5 -9.34 -5.33 12.00
CA VAL A 5 -10.58 -5.91 12.52
C VAL A 5 -10.33 -7.34 12.95
N LYS A 6 -10.85 -7.71 14.12
CA LYS A 6 -10.89 -9.08 14.61
C LYS A 6 -12.21 -9.73 14.19
N LYS A 7 -12.17 -10.94 13.63
CA LYS A 7 -13.34 -11.72 13.22
C LYS A 7 -13.25 -13.12 13.83
N THR A 8 -14.40 -13.64 14.28
CA THR A 8 -14.53 -15.01 14.74
C THR A 8 -15.17 -15.85 13.63
N ILE A 9 -14.49 -16.89 13.18
CA ILE A 9 -14.92 -17.76 12.08
C ILE A 9 -14.75 -19.22 12.56
N HIS A 10 -15.85 -19.98 12.62
CA HIS A 10 -15.86 -21.35 13.16
C HIS A 10 -15.18 -21.46 14.55
N GLY A 11 -15.49 -20.53 15.46
CA GLY A 11 -14.92 -20.48 16.81
C GLY A 11 -13.45 -20.05 16.90
N LYS A 12 -12.80 -19.72 15.77
CA LYS A 12 -11.40 -19.28 15.72
C LYS A 12 -11.32 -17.79 15.41
N GLU A 13 -10.36 -17.13 16.03
CA GLU A 13 -10.17 -15.69 15.90
C GLU A 13 -9.10 -15.34 14.86
N TYR A 14 -9.43 -14.35 14.04
CA TYR A 14 -8.63 -13.94 12.90
C TYR A 14 -8.61 -12.43 12.78
N TYR A 15 -7.50 -11.90 12.30
CA TYR A 15 -7.32 -10.47 12.08
C TYR A 15 -7.31 -10.17 10.59
N TYR A 16 -7.93 -9.06 10.22
CA TYR A 16 -8.03 -8.57 8.84
C TYR A 16 -7.73 -7.08 8.78
N LEU A 17 -7.20 -6.61 7.66
CA LEU A 17 -7.05 -5.19 7.36
C LEU A 17 -8.25 -4.76 6.52
N ASN A 18 -8.99 -3.77 6.99
CA ASN A 18 -10.10 -3.17 6.28
C ASN A 18 -9.77 -1.73 5.91
N GLU A 19 -10.38 -1.21 4.83
CA GLU A 19 -10.42 0.20 4.51
C GLU A 19 -11.86 0.70 4.37
N ASN A 20 -12.08 1.93 4.81
CA ASN A 20 -13.29 2.67 4.46
C ASN A 20 -13.04 3.56 3.25
N LYS A 21 -13.92 3.45 2.25
CA LYS A 21 -13.96 4.29 1.04
C LYS A 21 -15.37 4.85 0.84
N ARG A 22 -15.47 6.12 0.42
CA ARG A 22 -16.73 6.71 -0.03
C ARG A 22 -16.93 6.39 -1.50
N VAL A 23 -18.04 5.76 -1.83
CA VAL A 23 -18.45 5.42 -3.20
C VAL A 23 -19.92 5.82 -3.31
N GLU A 24 -20.23 6.71 -4.26
CA GLU A 24 -21.61 7.17 -4.54
C GLU A 24 -22.30 7.73 -3.27
N GLY A 25 -21.61 8.59 -2.54
CA GLY A 25 -22.14 9.22 -1.32
C GLY A 25 -22.19 8.32 -0.08
N LYS A 26 -22.06 6.99 -0.22
CA LYS A 26 -22.08 6.04 0.91
C LYS A 26 -20.69 5.62 1.34
N VAL A 27 -20.50 5.39 2.64
CA VAL A 27 -19.27 4.79 3.17
C VAL A 27 -19.38 3.27 3.01
N LYS A 28 -18.47 2.68 2.23
CA LYS A 28 -18.35 1.23 2.07
C LYS A 28 -17.04 0.75 2.69
N THR A 29 -17.11 -0.32 3.47
CA THR A 29 -15.94 -0.98 4.06
C THR A 29 -15.51 -2.14 3.17
N LYS A 30 -14.22 -2.21 2.82
CA LYS A 30 -13.62 -3.28 2.04
C LYS A 30 -12.52 -3.97 2.84
N THR A 31 -12.48 -5.29 2.84
CA THR A 31 -11.33 -6.05 3.37
C THR A 31 -10.21 -6.07 2.34
N ILE A 32 -9.02 -5.63 2.75
CA ILE A 32 -7.81 -5.54 1.93
C ILE A 32 -6.96 -6.80 2.08
N ALA A 33 -6.81 -7.31 3.31
CA ALA A 33 -5.89 -8.41 3.58
C ALA A 33 -6.28 -9.21 4.82
N TYR A 34 -5.92 -10.50 4.81
CA TYR A 34 -5.85 -11.33 6.00
C TYR A 34 -4.51 -11.10 6.72
N LEU A 35 -4.56 -10.91 8.04
CA LEU A 35 -3.41 -10.49 8.84
C LEU A 35 -2.88 -11.59 9.78
N GLY A 36 -3.61 -12.70 9.96
CA GLY A 36 -3.20 -13.82 10.80
C GLY A 36 -4.11 -14.06 11.99
N LYS A 37 -3.68 -14.91 12.91
CA LYS A 37 -4.45 -15.31 14.11
C LYS A 37 -4.08 -14.50 15.36
N THR A 38 -2.91 -13.89 15.38
CA THR A 38 -2.39 -13.17 16.57
C THR A 38 -2.33 -11.66 16.32
N LYS A 39 -2.59 -10.87 17.36
CA LYS A 39 -2.57 -9.41 17.28
C LYS A 39 -1.19 -8.86 16.90
N LYS A 40 -0.12 -9.38 17.50
CA LYS A 40 1.27 -8.94 17.25
C LYS A 40 1.69 -9.13 15.79
N GLU A 41 1.36 -10.29 15.22
CA GLU A 41 1.62 -10.58 13.81
C GLU A 41 0.78 -9.66 12.91
N ALA A 42 -0.49 -9.47 13.26
CA ALA A 42 -1.40 -8.64 12.48
C ALA A 42 -0.95 -7.19 12.40
N GLU A 43 -0.49 -6.61 13.51
CA GLU A 43 0.08 -5.27 13.56
C GLU A 43 1.35 -5.16 12.71
N LYS A 44 2.25 -6.15 12.78
CA LYS A 44 3.48 -6.18 11.97
C LYS A 44 3.15 -6.18 10.48
N LYS A 45 2.22 -7.04 10.05
CA LYS A 45 1.77 -7.13 8.64
C LYS A 45 1.04 -5.87 8.20
N ALA A 46 0.14 -5.34 9.02
CA ALA A 46 -0.61 -4.13 8.73
C ALA A 46 0.32 -2.92 8.52
N ARG A 47 1.32 -2.72 9.39
CA ARG A 47 2.32 -1.65 9.22
C ARG A 47 3.04 -1.75 7.87
N GLY A 48 3.46 -2.95 7.48
CA GLY A 48 4.12 -3.20 6.19
C GLY A 48 3.23 -2.86 4.99
N ILE A 49 1.95 -3.25 5.04
CA ILE A 49 0.98 -2.97 3.97
C ILE A 49 0.68 -1.47 3.88
N ILE A 50 0.40 -0.82 5.02
CA ILE A 50 0.06 0.61 5.08
C ILE A 50 1.23 1.46 4.55
N LYS A 51 2.49 1.11 4.89
CA LYS A 51 3.68 1.81 4.39
C LYS A 51 3.76 1.73 2.86
N LYS A 52 3.63 0.53 2.29
CA LYS A 52 3.64 0.32 0.83
C LYS A 52 2.50 1.06 0.13
N MET A 53 1.28 1.01 0.68
CA MET A 53 0.14 1.76 0.13
C MET A 53 0.41 3.28 0.12
N GLY A 54 1.04 3.81 1.18
CA GLY A 54 1.45 5.21 1.23
C GLY A 54 2.49 5.59 0.17
N GLU A 55 3.48 4.71 -0.07
CA GLU A 55 4.51 4.89 -1.10
C GLU A 55 3.89 4.85 -2.52
N GLU A 56 3.01 3.89 -2.80
CA GLU A 56 2.29 3.80 -4.08
C GLU A 56 1.45 5.04 -4.38
N ILE A 57 0.79 5.60 -3.36
CA ILE A 57 0.01 6.84 -3.50
C ILE A 57 0.93 8.03 -3.84
N LYS A 58 2.12 8.13 -3.21
CA LYS A 58 3.09 9.19 -3.50
C LYS A 58 3.56 9.12 -4.96
N ILE A 59 3.86 7.91 -5.43
CA ILE A 59 4.24 7.65 -6.82
C ILE A 59 3.10 8.07 -7.77
N LYS A 60 1.84 7.64 -7.53
CA LYS A 60 0.70 8.05 -8.39
C LYS A 60 0.44 9.56 -8.38
N LYS A 61 0.68 10.25 -7.27
CA LYS A 61 0.58 11.72 -7.19
C LYS A 61 1.67 12.41 -7.99
N SER A 62 2.92 11.93 -7.95
CA SER A 62 3.99 12.50 -8.77
C SER A 62 3.75 12.32 -10.28
N TYR A 63 2.89 11.38 -10.67
CA TYR A 63 2.49 11.16 -12.06
C TYR A 63 1.27 11.97 -12.54
N ASN A 64 0.70 12.86 -11.73
CA ASN A 64 -0.36 13.79 -12.14
C ASN A 64 0.12 15.24 -12.05
N ILE A 65 0.86 15.70 -13.08
CA ILE A 65 1.12 17.13 -13.30
C ILE A 65 0.66 17.45 -14.72
N ALA A 66 -0.47 18.19 -14.81
CA ALA A 66 -0.84 19.11 -15.89
C ALA A 66 -0.25 18.80 -17.28
N GLY A 67 -0.53 17.63 -17.84
CA GLY A 67 -0.23 17.31 -19.23
C GLY A 67 1.25 17.18 -19.63
N GLN A 68 2.24 17.27 -18.72
CA GLN A 68 3.63 16.98 -19.05
C GLN A 68 4.30 16.06 -18.02
N LYS A 69 4.63 14.85 -18.49
CA LYS A 69 5.34 13.79 -17.74
C LYS A 69 6.85 14.03 -17.81
N ARG A 70 7.54 14.08 -16.67
CA ARG A 70 8.98 13.78 -16.58
C ARG A 70 9.22 12.67 -15.56
N ILE A 71 10.10 11.73 -15.92
CA ILE A 71 10.51 10.58 -15.08
C ILE A 71 11.97 10.85 -14.67
N VAL A 72 12.25 10.93 -13.37
CA VAL A 72 13.63 10.88 -12.85
C VAL A 72 13.90 9.46 -12.38
N LYS A 73 14.88 8.80 -13.01
CA LYS A 73 15.20 7.39 -12.80
C LYS A 73 16.34 7.28 -11.77
N ILE A 74 15.98 7.26 -10.49
CA ILE A 74 16.95 7.05 -9.39
C ILE A 74 17.38 5.58 -9.43
N GLY A 75 18.32 5.22 -10.31
CA GLY A 75 18.86 3.86 -10.36
C GLY A 75 19.52 3.44 -11.68
N GLU A 76 19.27 4.12 -12.79
CA GLU A 76 19.91 3.75 -14.08
C GLU A 76 21.09 4.63 -14.50
N GLU A 77 21.28 5.80 -13.87
CA GLU A 77 22.40 6.68 -14.21
C GLU A 77 23.78 6.06 -13.91
N LYS A 78 23.91 5.15 -12.94
CA LYS A 78 25.21 4.51 -12.66
C LYS A 78 25.65 3.48 -13.71
N ARG A 79 24.71 2.84 -14.44
CA ARG A 79 25.04 1.85 -15.47
C ARG A 79 25.26 2.45 -16.86
N LYS A 80 24.70 3.64 -17.13
CA LYS A 80 24.96 4.35 -18.39
C LYS A 80 26.25 5.15 -18.37
N SER A 81 26.66 5.73 -17.23
CA SER A 81 27.91 6.49 -17.15
C SER A 81 29.17 5.63 -17.30
N GLN A 82 29.17 4.38 -16.80
CA GLN A 82 30.32 3.46 -16.97
C GLN A 82 30.40 2.83 -18.37
N LYS A 83 29.35 2.90 -19.18
CA LYS A 83 29.32 2.33 -20.54
C LYS A 83 29.69 3.35 -21.63
N ILE A 84 29.87 4.61 -21.26
CA ILE A 84 30.25 5.71 -22.17
C ILE A 84 31.75 6.04 -22.03
N MET A 85 32.44 5.50 -21.02
CA MET A 85 33.89 5.64 -20.80
C MET A 85 34.69 4.36 -21.11
N ALA A 86 34.10 3.41 -21.85
CA ALA A 86 34.75 2.20 -22.33
C ALA A 86 34.81 2.21 -23.87
#